data_AF-A0A9C7PXK3-F1
#
_entry.id   AF-A0A9C7PXK3-F1
#
_cell.length_a   1.000
_cell.length_b   1.000
_cell.length_c   1.000
_cell.angle_alpha   90.00
_cell.angle_beta   90.00
_cell.angle_gamma   90.00
#
_symmetry.space_group_name_H-M   'P 1'
#
loop_
_entity.id
_entity.type
_entity.pdbx_description
1 polymer ?
#
loop_
_entity_poly.entity_id
_entity_poly.type
_entity_poly.pdbx_seq_one_letter_code
_entity_poly.pdbx_strand_id
1 'polypeptide(L)'
;MVSATLSSMSRASLWLTRFFLYTVILAFSIAIDGVMGKKGDNVWNTTLSFNGSIIDFCAYGASSVASGGNPHTCMYVLALASTSFIIYFILWVLTMVDVFYRFMSKYWPAELFTNIWMVCWWLIGAIVITSQRPSTSVENTLGISKDIKAIEGLAWINFVFCIFMVIVTFANGAIDTRDRVDATFSKAEYHQPAEQADA
;
A
#
# COMPACT_ATOMS: atom_id res chain seq x y z
N MET A 1 -11.53 -32.25 -14.82
CA MET A 1 -10.09 -32.11 -14.49
C MET A 1 -9.52 -30.75 -14.90
N VAL A 2 -9.68 -30.31 -16.15
CA VAL A 2 -9.13 -29.02 -16.64
C VAL A 2 -9.64 -27.81 -15.87
N SER A 3 -10.96 -27.71 -15.63
CA SER A 3 -11.57 -26.59 -14.88
C SER A 3 -11.06 -26.45 -13.44
N ALA A 4 -10.94 -27.57 -12.71
CA ALA A 4 -10.41 -27.59 -11.35
C ALA A 4 -8.90 -27.27 -11.27
N THR A 5 -8.14 -27.62 -12.31
CA THR A 5 -6.72 -27.27 -12.40
C THR A 5 -6.57 -25.76 -12.66
N LEU A 6 -7.36 -25.21 -13.58
CA LEU A 6 -7.38 -23.78 -13.92
C LEU A 6 -7.73 -22.92 -12.70
N SER A 7 -8.75 -23.31 -11.92
CA SER A 7 -9.16 -22.55 -10.73
C SER A 7 -8.09 -22.57 -9.63
N SER A 8 -7.36 -23.69 -9.46
CA SER A 8 -6.24 -23.76 -8.51
C SER A 8 -5.06 -22.87 -8.94
N MET A 9 -4.74 -22.83 -10.24
CA MET A 9 -3.66 -22.01 -10.79
C MET A 9 -3.98 -20.52 -10.68
N SER A 10 -5.22 -20.11 -10.96
CA SER A 10 -5.68 -18.73 -10.78
C SER A 10 -5.63 -18.28 -9.32
N ARG A 11 -5.98 -19.15 -8.36
CA ARG A 11 -5.87 -18.84 -6.92
C ARG A 11 -4.42 -18.67 -6.49
N ALA A 12 -3.52 -19.55 -6.93
CA ALA A 12 -2.09 -19.46 -6.62
C ALA A 12 -1.45 -18.20 -7.21
N SER A 13 -1.79 -17.84 -8.46
CA SER A 13 -1.25 -16.64 -9.10
C SER A 13 -1.75 -15.36 -8.44
N LEU A 14 -3.02 -15.29 -8.06
CA LEU A 14 -3.59 -14.15 -7.33
C LEU A 14 -2.99 -14.02 -5.94
N TRP A 15 -2.80 -15.14 -5.22
CA TRP A 15 -2.11 -15.13 -3.93
C TRP A 15 -0.69 -14.61 -4.05
N LEU A 16 0.08 -15.10 -5.04
CA LEU A 16 1.47 -14.67 -5.26
C LEU A 16 1.54 -13.19 -5.67
N THR A 17 0.63 -12.74 -6.53
CA THR A 17 0.54 -11.35 -6.96
C THR A 17 0.24 -10.44 -5.79
N ARG A 18 -0.73 -10.81 -4.95
CA ARG A 18 -1.06 -10.10 -3.71
C ARG A 18 0.15 -10.02 -2.78
N PHE A 19 0.80 -11.16 -2.53
CA PHE A 19 1.99 -11.25 -1.68
C PHE A 19 3.12 -10.33 -2.17
N PHE A 20 3.39 -10.35 -3.48
CA PHE A 20 4.36 -9.49 -4.11
C PHE A 20 4.02 -8.01 -3.95
N LEU A 21 2.78 -7.61 -4.26
CA LEU A 21 2.33 -6.23 -4.15
C LEU A 21 2.44 -5.71 -2.71
N TYR A 22 2.00 -6.48 -1.71
CA TYR A 22 2.19 -6.11 -0.30
C TYR A 22 3.67 -5.94 0.06
N THR A 23 4.53 -6.84 -0.40
CA THR A 23 5.98 -6.77 -0.14
C THR A 23 6.60 -5.50 -0.73
N VAL A 24 6.23 -5.15 -1.96
CA VAL A 24 6.77 -3.96 -2.63
C VAL A 24 6.27 -2.67 -1.96
N ILE A 25 4.98 -2.59 -1.62
CA ILE A 25 4.44 -1.41 -0.91
C ILE A 25 5.10 -1.25 0.46
N LEU A 26 5.36 -2.35 1.17
CA LEU A 26 6.11 -2.33 2.43
C LEU A 26 7.53 -1.78 2.24
N ALA A 27 8.26 -2.30 1.25
CA ALA A 27 9.63 -1.86 0.96
C ALA A 27 9.68 -0.36 0.61
N PHE A 28 8.72 0.14 -0.17
CA PHE A 28 8.66 1.54 -0.55
C PHE A 28 8.22 2.45 0.59
N SER A 29 7.33 1.99 1.46
CA SER A 29 6.95 2.71 2.68
C SER A 29 8.14 2.89 3.61
N ILE A 30 8.91 1.81 3.85
CA ILE A 30 10.15 1.88 4.65
C ILE A 30 11.20 2.77 3.98
N ALA A 31 11.33 2.73 2.65
CA ALA A 31 12.27 3.57 1.94
C ALA A 31 11.96 5.07 2.13
N ILE A 32 10.68 5.46 2.09
CA ILE A 32 10.25 6.83 2.36
C ILE A 32 10.58 7.23 3.81
N ASP A 33 10.21 6.39 4.79
CA ASP A 33 10.54 6.64 6.20
C ASP A 33 12.05 6.73 6.46
N GLY A 34 12.83 5.88 5.79
CA GLY A 34 14.28 5.85 5.87
C GLY A 34 14.94 7.12 5.35
N VAL A 35 14.48 7.63 4.19
CA VAL A 35 14.97 8.90 3.62
C VAL A 35 14.54 10.08 4.49
N MET A 36 13.31 10.08 5.01
CA MET A 36 12.81 11.15 5.89
C MET A 36 13.50 11.17 7.25
N GLY A 37 13.84 10.01 7.83
CA GLY A 37 14.41 9.90 9.18
C GLY A 37 15.93 10.09 9.26
N LYS A 38 16.64 10.05 8.13
CA LYS A 38 18.11 10.13 8.13
C LYS A 38 18.58 11.58 8.18
N LYS A 39 19.13 11.97 9.34
CA LYS A 39 19.67 13.33 9.60
C LYS A 39 20.67 13.84 8.54
N GLY A 40 21.39 12.93 7.87
CA GLY A 40 22.36 13.27 6.82
C GLY A 40 21.73 13.66 5.48
N ASP A 41 20.45 13.34 5.27
CA ASP A 41 19.75 13.56 4.00
C ASP A 41 19.00 14.91 4.01
N ASN A 42 19.03 15.67 5.12
CA ASN A 42 18.54 17.05 5.27
C ASN A 42 17.09 17.32 4.81
N VAL A 43 16.28 16.27 4.59
CA VAL A 43 14.86 16.41 4.23
C VAL A 43 14.02 16.79 5.45
N TRP A 44 14.28 16.14 6.58
CA TRP A 44 13.77 16.50 7.89
C TRP A 44 14.90 16.42 8.92
N ASN A 45 15.33 17.56 9.45
CA ASN A 45 16.44 17.62 10.40
C ASN A 45 16.13 18.63 11.49
N THR A 46 15.95 18.15 12.72
CA THR A 46 15.70 18.98 13.91
C THR A 46 16.97 19.62 14.48
N THR A 47 18.09 19.46 13.78
CA THR A 47 19.43 19.87 14.23
C THR A 47 20.28 20.35 13.06
N LEU A 48 19.67 21.01 12.07
CA LEU A 48 20.43 21.54 10.94
C LEU A 48 21.21 22.78 11.39
N SER A 49 22.55 22.74 11.29
CA SER A 49 23.40 23.90 11.55
C SER A 49 23.60 24.69 10.26
N PHE A 50 22.98 25.87 10.14
CA PHE A 50 23.11 26.75 8.98
C PHE A 50 23.54 28.15 9.44
N ASN A 51 24.64 28.68 8.88
CA ASN A 51 25.21 29.99 9.26
C ASN A 51 25.41 30.19 10.78
N GLY A 52 25.74 29.13 11.51
CA GLY A 52 26.04 29.19 12.94
C GLY A 52 24.83 29.10 13.87
N SER A 53 23.61 28.98 13.36
CA SER A 53 22.40 28.69 14.14
C SER A 53 21.87 27.27 13.89
N ILE A 54 21.34 26.64 14.94
CA ILE A 54 20.65 25.35 14.85
C ILE A 54 19.16 25.62 14.61
N ILE A 55 18.62 25.09 13.53
CA ILE A 55 17.21 25.23 13.16
C ILE A 55 16.54 23.87 12.95
N ASP A 56 15.26 23.77 13.31
CA ASP A 56 14.38 22.67 12.89
C ASP A 56 14.02 22.89 11.42
N PHE A 57 14.50 22.02 10.55
CA PHE A 57 14.34 22.15 9.11
C PHE A 57 13.49 21.04 8.51
N CYS A 58 12.47 21.45 7.74
CA CYS A 58 11.72 20.62 6.82
C CYS A 58 11.94 21.13 5.41
N ALA A 59 12.25 20.24 4.47
CA ALA A 59 12.41 20.62 3.07
C ALA A 59 11.08 20.97 2.40
N TYR A 60 9.99 20.27 2.73
CA TYR A 60 8.70 20.47 2.08
C TYR A 60 8.13 21.86 2.38
N GLY A 61 7.74 22.59 1.33
CA GLY A 61 7.24 23.97 1.39
C GLY A 61 8.34 25.02 1.63
N ALA A 62 9.62 24.64 1.69
CA ALA A 62 10.71 25.58 1.90
C ALA A 62 11.00 26.40 0.63
N SER A 63 10.96 27.72 0.77
CA SER A 63 11.44 28.66 -0.26
C SER A 63 12.91 29.05 -0.06
N SER A 64 13.41 28.96 1.17
CA SER A 64 14.81 29.22 1.54
C SER A 64 15.29 28.28 2.66
N VAL A 65 16.61 28.07 2.77
CA VAL A 65 17.20 27.25 3.85
C VAL A 65 17.02 27.91 5.22
N ALA A 66 17.12 29.24 5.28
CA ALA A 66 17.08 30.00 6.54
C ALA A 66 15.69 29.99 7.22
N SER A 67 14.61 29.97 6.43
CA SER A 67 13.24 29.97 6.95
C SER A 67 12.68 28.58 7.24
N GLY A 68 13.30 27.53 6.68
CA GLY A 68 12.70 26.19 6.65
C GLY A 68 11.42 26.14 5.81
N GLY A 69 10.87 24.93 5.71
CA GLY A 69 9.57 24.62 5.13
C GLY A 69 8.50 24.34 6.19
N ASN A 70 7.36 23.80 5.77
CA ASN A 70 6.22 23.53 6.64
C ASN A 70 6.43 22.23 7.44
N PRO A 71 6.60 22.31 8.77
CA PRO A 71 6.94 21.13 9.55
C PRO A 71 5.85 20.05 9.54
N HIS A 72 4.59 20.47 9.44
CA HIS A 72 3.45 19.55 9.39
C HIS A 72 3.46 18.67 8.13
N THR A 73 4.01 19.15 7.02
CA THR A 73 4.08 18.36 5.78
C THR A 73 5.05 17.20 5.93
N CYS A 74 6.25 17.43 6.44
CA CYS A 74 7.21 16.34 6.68
C CYS A 74 6.70 15.33 7.72
N MET A 75 6.05 15.80 8.80
CA MET A 75 5.39 14.91 9.77
C MET A 75 4.28 14.08 9.12
N TYR A 76 3.51 14.69 8.20
CA TYR A 76 2.48 13.99 7.44
C TYR A 76 3.08 12.94 6.49
N VAL A 77 4.20 13.22 5.82
CA VAL A 77 4.89 12.24 4.95
C VAL A 77 5.40 11.04 5.75
N LEU A 78 5.96 11.26 6.94
CA LEU A 78 6.31 10.19 7.87
C LEU A 78 5.07 9.40 8.30
N ALA A 79 3.99 10.07 8.70
CA ALA A 79 2.75 9.41 9.09
C ALA A 79 2.13 8.60 7.94
N LEU A 80 2.20 9.12 6.71
CA LEU A 80 1.72 8.47 5.49
C LEU A 80 2.41 7.12 5.29
N ALA A 81 3.74 7.12 5.32
CA ALA A 81 4.57 5.94 5.12
C ALA A 81 4.48 4.95 6.29
N SER A 82 4.60 5.41 7.54
CA SER A 82 4.53 4.54 8.73
C SER A 82 3.16 3.88 8.91
N THR A 83 2.06 4.62 8.71
CA THR A 83 0.70 4.04 8.75
C THR A 83 0.54 2.97 7.67
N SER A 84 1.07 3.25 6.47
CA SER A 84 1.03 2.32 5.36
C SER A 84 1.82 1.04 5.64
N PHE A 85 3.01 1.19 6.21
CA PHE A 85 3.85 0.08 6.62
C PHE A 85 3.12 -0.84 7.60
N ILE A 86 2.55 -0.29 8.67
CA ILE A 86 1.86 -1.08 9.70
C ILE A 86 0.69 -1.87 9.12
N ILE A 87 -0.19 -1.21 8.36
CA ILE A 87 -1.38 -1.84 7.79
C ILE A 87 -0.99 -2.93 6.78
N TYR A 88 -0.08 -2.63 5.85
CA TYR A 88 0.36 -3.61 4.87
C TYR A 88 1.17 -4.74 5.49
N PHE A 89 1.84 -4.52 6.63
CA PHE A 89 2.55 -5.57 7.35
C PHE A 89 1.56 -6.57 7.95
N ILE A 90 0.46 -6.08 8.54
CA ILE A 90 -0.62 -6.92 9.04
C ILE A 90 -1.24 -7.73 7.87
N LEU A 91 -1.58 -7.08 6.75
CA LEU A 91 -2.15 -7.77 5.58
C LEU A 91 -1.17 -8.78 4.96
N TRP A 92 0.12 -8.49 4.97
CA TRP A 92 1.19 -9.39 4.52
C TRP A 92 1.28 -10.63 5.41
N VAL A 93 1.26 -10.47 6.74
CA VAL A 93 1.22 -11.59 7.69
C VAL A 93 -0.05 -12.42 7.49
N LEU A 94 -1.21 -11.78 7.34
CA LEU A 94 -2.47 -12.48 7.09
C LEU A 94 -2.46 -13.23 5.76
N THR A 95 -1.76 -12.71 4.74
CA THR A 95 -1.57 -13.41 3.46
C THR A 95 -0.74 -14.68 3.61
N MET A 96 0.28 -14.69 4.48
CA MET A 96 1.03 -15.91 4.80
C MET A 96 0.15 -16.93 5.53
N VAL A 97 -0.67 -16.49 6.47
CA VAL A 97 -1.63 -17.35 7.16
C VAL A 97 -2.68 -17.91 6.20
N ASP A 98 -3.04 -17.15 5.16
CA ASP A 98 -4.04 -17.53 4.15
C ASP A 98 -3.71 -18.84 3.40
N VAL A 99 -2.43 -19.21 3.34
CA VAL A 99 -1.97 -20.48 2.77
C VAL A 99 -2.48 -21.68 3.58
N PHE A 100 -2.55 -21.56 4.90
CA PHE A 100 -2.96 -22.62 5.83
C PHE A 100 -4.44 -22.55 6.17
N TYR A 101 -4.94 -21.34 6.41
CA TYR A 101 -6.31 -21.05 6.79
C TYR A 101 -6.80 -19.95 5.87
N ARG A 102 -7.81 -20.22 5.03
CA ARG A 102 -8.41 -19.29 4.04
C ARG A 102 -9.11 -18.07 4.69
N PHE A 103 -8.42 -17.37 5.57
CA PHE A 103 -8.89 -16.29 6.41
C PHE A 103 -9.11 -15.05 5.57
N MET A 104 -8.12 -14.65 4.77
CA MET A 104 -8.22 -13.46 3.91
C MET A 104 -9.27 -13.69 2.82
N SER A 105 -9.29 -14.88 2.20
CA SER A 105 -10.36 -15.22 1.25
C SER A 105 -11.76 -15.18 1.87
N LYS A 106 -11.91 -15.47 3.17
CA LYS A 106 -13.21 -15.36 3.86
C LYS A 106 -13.60 -13.94 4.21
N TYR A 107 -12.65 -13.10 4.59
CA TYR A 107 -12.86 -11.71 4.98
C TYR A 107 -12.43 -10.74 3.87
N TRP A 108 -12.49 -11.17 2.61
CA TRP A 108 -12.08 -10.39 1.44
C TRP A 108 -12.77 -9.02 1.33
N PRO A 109 -14.04 -8.80 1.79
CA PRO A 109 -14.62 -7.45 1.76
C PRO A 109 -13.92 -6.48 2.72
N ALA A 110 -13.43 -6.97 3.85
CA ALA A 110 -12.67 -6.16 4.80
C ALA A 110 -11.30 -5.79 4.21
N GLU A 111 -10.61 -6.77 3.62
CA GLU A 111 -9.37 -6.54 2.85
C GLU A 111 -9.59 -5.52 1.72
N LEU A 112 -10.69 -5.64 0.98
CA LEU A 112 -11.05 -4.73 -0.10
C LEU A 112 -11.27 -3.31 0.41
N PHE A 113 -12.03 -3.14 1.49
CA PHE A 113 -12.28 -1.83 2.09
C PHE A 113 -10.96 -1.18 2.56
N THR A 114 -10.09 -1.94 3.22
CA THR A 114 -8.76 -1.46 3.62
C THR A 114 -7.94 -1.03 2.41
N ASN A 115 -7.92 -1.82 1.33
CA ASN A 115 -7.19 -1.46 0.12
C ASN A 115 -7.76 -0.21 -0.58
N ILE A 116 -9.08 -0.02 -0.61
CA ILE A 116 -9.73 1.20 -1.13
C ILE A 116 -9.32 2.41 -0.30
N TRP A 117 -9.37 2.29 1.03
CA TRP A 117 -8.92 3.35 1.93
C TRP A 117 -7.45 3.70 1.69
N MET A 118 -6.59 2.70 1.46
CA MET A 118 -5.18 2.90 1.13
C MET A 118 -4.95 3.60 -0.22
N VAL A 119 -5.79 3.34 -1.23
CA VAL A 119 -5.75 4.09 -2.48
C VAL A 119 -5.98 5.58 -2.21
N CYS A 120 -6.99 5.93 -1.42
CA CYS A 120 -7.24 7.32 -1.06
C CYS A 120 -6.10 7.91 -0.22
N TRP A 121 -5.56 7.14 0.74
CA TRP A 121 -4.45 7.55 1.59
C TRP A 121 -3.20 7.92 0.76
N TRP A 122 -2.78 7.04 -0.15
CA TRP A 122 -1.62 7.29 -1.02
C TRP A 122 -1.89 8.34 -2.10
N LEU A 123 -3.12 8.47 -2.61
CA LEU A 123 -3.47 9.54 -3.56
C LEU A 123 -3.31 10.91 -2.92
N ILE A 124 -3.92 11.11 -1.75
CA ILE A 124 -3.81 12.38 -1.01
C ILE A 124 -2.35 12.63 -0.64
N GLY A 125 -1.65 11.60 -0.16
CA GLY A 125 -0.22 11.64 0.13
C GLY A 125 0.63 12.14 -1.05
N ALA A 126 0.47 11.53 -2.22
CA ALA A 126 1.22 11.86 -3.42
C ALA A 126 0.94 13.30 -3.90
N ILE A 127 -0.32 13.76 -3.83
CA ILE A 127 -0.70 15.13 -4.17
C ILE A 127 -0.05 16.14 -3.20
N VAL A 128 -0.08 15.86 -1.90
CA VAL A 128 0.55 16.73 -0.89
C VAL A 128 2.06 16.81 -1.10
N ILE A 129 2.73 15.68 -1.32
CA ILE A 129 4.19 15.63 -1.58
C ILE A 129 4.54 16.44 -2.83
N THR A 130 3.79 16.26 -3.92
CA THR A 130 4.03 16.96 -5.19
C THR A 130 3.76 18.47 -5.06
N SER A 131 2.68 18.87 -4.38
CA SER A 131 2.29 20.27 -4.24
C SER A 131 3.16 21.07 -3.28
N GLN A 132 3.73 20.41 -2.27
CA GLN A 132 4.60 21.04 -1.26
C GLN A 132 6.08 20.85 -1.59
N ARG A 133 6.42 20.60 -2.85
CA ARG A 133 7.79 20.40 -3.26
C ARG A 133 8.67 21.62 -2.92
N PRO A 134 9.88 21.44 -2.35
CA PRO A 134 10.81 22.55 -2.12
C PRO A 134 11.14 23.32 -3.40
N SER A 135 11.56 24.58 -3.25
CA SER A 135 12.10 25.32 -4.37
C SER A 135 13.39 24.66 -4.90
N THR A 136 13.61 24.74 -6.22
CA THR A 136 14.83 24.20 -6.86
C THR A 136 16.12 24.74 -6.24
N SER A 137 16.09 25.98 -5.75
CA SER A 137 17.21 26.61 -5.04
C SER A 137 17.55 25.86 -3.74
N VAL A 138 16.54 25.50 -2.94
CA VAL A 138 16.72 24.73 -1.71
C VAL A 138 17.20 23.31 -2.03
N GLU A 139 16.59 22.66 -3.03
CA GLU A 139 17.01 21.31 -3.48
C GLU A 139 18.50 21.26 -3.85
N ASN A 140 18.98 22.25 -4.59
CA ASN A 140 20.37 22.32 -5.04
C ASN A 140 21.33 22.71 -3.92
N THR A 141 20.93 23.63 -3.04
CA THR A 141 21.78 24.11 -1.93
C THR A 141 22.04 23.00 -0.92
N LEU A 142 21.04 22.16 -0.63
CA LEU A 142 21.16 21.06 0.33
C LEU A 142 21.53 19.72 -0.32
N GLY A 143 21.57 19.65 -1.65
CA GLY A 143 21.87 18.40 -2.38
C GLY A 143 20.78 17.33 -2.30
N ILE A 144 19.54 17.71 -1.95
CA ILE A 144 18.43 16.79 -1.63
C ILE A 144 17.50 16.48 -2.81
N SER A 145 17.80 16.99 -4.01
CA SER A 145 16.91 16.82 -5.19
C SER A 145 16.62 15.35 -5.50
N LYS A 146 17.61 14.46 -5.32
CA LYS A 146 17.44 13.02 -5.54
C LYS A 146 16.44 12.41 -4.55
N ASP A 147 16.54 12.81 -3.29
CA ASP A 147 15.73 12.26 -2.19
C ASP A 147 14.27 12.73 -2.30
N ILE A 148 14.06 14.02 -2.59
CA ILE A 148 12.72 14.57 -2.84
C ILE A 148 12.04 13.87 -4.03
N LYS A 149 12.76 13.70 -5.15
CA LYS A 149 12.23 12.99 -6.33
C LYS A 149 11.98 11.51 -6.04
N ALA A 150 12.82 10.87 -5.22
CA ALA A 150 12.61 9.49 -4.81
C ALA A 150 11.34 9.35 -3.98
N ILE A 151 11.13 10.21 -2.98
CA ILE A 151 9.91 10.20 -2.16
C ILE A 151 8.66 10.46 -3.02
N GLU A 152 8.69 11.46 -3.90
CA GLU A 152 7.60 11.77 -4.83
C GLU A 152 7.29 10.58 -5.75
N GLY A 153 8.30 10.00 -6.39
CA GLY A 153 8.15 8.86 -7.28
C GLY A 153 7.62 7.62 -6.55
N LEU A 154 8.16 7.30 -5.37
CA LEU A 154 7.72 6.15 -4.58
C LEU A 154 6.27 6.32 -4.09
N ALA A 155 5.85 7.54 -3.73
CA ALA A 155 4.47 7.81 -3.34
C ALA A 155 3.48 7.55 -4.49
N TRP A 156 3.80 8.03 -5.70
CA TRP A 156 2.98 7.77 -6.89
C TRP A 156 2.97 6.28 -7.28
N ILE A 157 4.11 5.60 -7.20
CA ILE A 157 4.18 4.16 -7.48
C ILE A 157 3.35 3.37 -6.46
N ASN A 158 3.43 3.71 -5.17
CA ASN A 158 2.60 3.09 -4.14
C ASN A 158 1.12 3.30 -4.39
N PHE A 159 0.69 4.51 -4.76
CA PHE A 159 -0.70 4.78 -5.16
C PHE A 159 -1.16 3.82 -6.28
N VAL A 160 -0.36 3.67 -7.33
CA VAL A 160 -0.67 2.76 -8.45
C VAL A 160 -0.75 1.31 -7.97
N PHE A 161 0.17 0.85 -7.13
CA PHE A 161 0.12 -0.50 -6.58
C PHE A 161 -1.06 -0.72 -5.64
N CYS A 162 -1.53 0.30 -4.92
CA CYS A 162 -2.77 0.22 -4.15
C CYS A 162 -3.99 -0.01 -5.05
N ILE A 163 -4.02 0.61 -6.25
CA ILE A 163 -5.10 0.35 -7.23
C ILE A 163 -5.04 -1.11 -7.70
N PHE A 164 -3.85 -1.62 -8.04
CA PHE A 164 -3.70 -3.03 -8.41
C PHE A 164 -4.12 -3.97 -7.30
N MET A 165 -3.84 -3.63 -6.04
CA MET A 165 -4.29 -4.39 -4.87
C MET A 165 -5.82 -4.48 -4.77
N VAL A 166 -6.55 -3.40 -5.06
CA VAL A 166 -8.02 -3.41 -5.12
C VAL A 166 -8.51 -4.41 -6.17
N ILE A 167 -7.93 -4.37 -7.38
CA ILE A 167 -8.29 -5.27 -8.48
C ILE A 167 -8.03 -6.74 -8.11
N VAL A 168 -6.85 -7.03 -7.57
CA VAL A 168 -6.44 -8.40 -7.16
C VAL A 168 -7.35 -8.92 -6.05
N THR A 169 -7.66 -8.09 -5.04
CA THR A 169 -8.54 -8.46 -3.92
C THR A 169 -9.95 -8.76 -4.41
N PHE A 170 -10.48 -7.89 -5.29
CA PHE A 170 -11.80 -8.08 -5.88
C PHE A 170 -11.86 -9.37 -6.72
N ALA A 171 -10.86 -9.60 -7.58
CA ALA A 171 -10.79 -10.81 -8.41
C ALA A 171 -10.74 -12.08 -7.55
N ASN A 172 -9.94 -12.09 -6.48
CA ASN A 172 -9.86 -13.22 -5.55
C ASN A 172 -11.20 -13.45 -4.83
N GLY A 173 -11.83 -12.38 -4.35
CA GLY A 173 -13.14 -12.43 -3.70
C GLY A 173 -14.26 -12.92 -4.62
N ALA A 174 -14.25 -12.52 -5.89
CA ALA A 174 -15.21 -12.97 -6.89
C ALA A 174 -15.09 -14.47 -7.16
N ILE A 175 -13.86 -14.99 -7.31
CA ILE A 175 -13.60 -16.42 -7.48
C ILE A 175 -14.06 -17.21 -6.24
N ASP A 176 -13.72 -16.75 -5.03
CA ASP A 176 -14.11 -17.47 -3.81
C ASP A 176 -15.64 -17.45 -3.60
N THR A 177 -16.30 -16.34 -3.93
CA THR A 177 -17.76 -16.22 -3.86
C THR A 177 -18.43 -17.17 -4.84
N ARG A 178 -17.97 -17.23 -6.09
CA ARG A 178 -18.46 -18.16 -7.11
C ARG A 178 -18.34 -19.61 -6.64
N ASP A 179 -17.16 -20.00 -6.16
CA ASP A 179 -16.89 -21.38 -5.75
C ASP A 179 -17.75 -21.80 -4.53
N ARG A 180 -18.07 -20.87 -3.63
CA ARG A 180 -19.02 -21.11 -2.53
C ARG A 180 -20.45 -21.32 -3.02
N VAL A 181 -20.87 -20.54 -4.02
CA VAL A 181 -22.20 -20.65 -4.63
C VAL A 181 -22.33 -22.00 -5.35
N ASP A 182 -21.35 -22.37 -6.18
CA ASP A 182 -21.31 -23.65 -6.90
C ASP A 182 -21.30 -24.86 -5.93
N ALA A 183 -20.56 -24.75 -4.82
CA ALA A 183 -20.56 -25.77 -3.76
C ALA A 183 -21.89 -25.88 -3.00
N THR A 184 -22.67 -24.80 -2.92
CA THR A 184 -23.98 -24.79 -2.26
C THR A 184 -25.04 -25.42 -3.16
N PHE A 185 -25.03 -25.10 -4.46
CA PHE A 185 -25.95 -25.69 -5.43
C PHE A 185 -25.72 -27.18 -5.62
N SER A 186 -24.47 -27.63 -5.73
CA SER A 186 -24.16 -29.07 -5.83
C SER A 186 -24.60 -29.88 -4.59
N LYS A 187 -24.52 -29.29 -3.39
CA LYS A 187 -25.08 -29.91 -2.17
C LYS A 187 -26.61 -29.94 -2.18
N ALA A 188 -27.27 -28.90 -2.68
CA ALA A 188 -28.73 -28.85 -2.78
C ALA A 188 -29.27 -29.89 -3.78
N GLU A 189 -28.57 -30.11 -4.89
CA GLU A 189 -28.90 -31.12 -5.90
C GLU A 189 -28.76 -32.55 -5.34
N TYR A 190 -27.74 -32.80 -4.51
CA TYR A 190 -27.55 -34.09 -3.83
C TYR A 190 -28.58 -34.40 -2.72
N HIS A 191 -29.34 -33.39 -2.28
CA HIS A 191 -30.37 -33.52 -1.25
C HIS A 191 -31.79 -33.45 -1.78
N GLN A 192 -32.00 -33.43 -3.11
CA GLN A 192 -33.33 -33.72 -3.65
C GLN A 192 -33.64 -35.20 -3.37
N PRO A 193 -34.69 -35.52 -2.56
CA PRO A 193 -35.10 -36.90 -2.37
C PRO A 193 -35.51 -37.47 -3.74
N ALA A 194 -35.14 -38.74 -3.98
CA ALA A 194 -35.50 -39.52 -5.16
C ALA A 194 -37.01 -39.83 -5.23
N GLU A 195 -37.86 -38.84 -4.98
CA GLU A 195 -39.31 -38.96 -4.87
C GLU A 195 -40.03 -38.22 -6.01
N GLN A 196 -39.41 -38.19 -7.20
CA GLN A 196 -40.06 -37.73 -8.43
C GLN A 196 -39.79 -38.65 -9.65
N ALA A 197 -39.26 -39.85 -9.42
CA ALA A 197 -39.08 -40.83 -10.51
C ALA A 197 -40.26 -41.82 -10.64
N ASP A 198 -41.18 -41.88 -9.68
CA ASP A 198 -42.36 -42.75 -9.72
C ASP A 198 -43.63 -41.93 -9.44
N ALA A 199 -44.15 -41.24 -10.46
CA ALA A 199 -45.52 -40.72 -10.52
C ALA A 199 -46.05 -40.78 -11.95
#